data_AF-A0A1A8RF24-F1
#
_entry.id   AF-A0A1A8RF24-F1
#
_cell.length_a   1.000
_cell.length_b   1.000
_cell.length_c   1.000
_cell.angle_alpha   90.00
_cell.angle_beta   90.00
_cell.angle_gamma   90.00
#
_symmetry.space_group_name_H-M   'P 1'
#
loop_
_entity.id
_entity.type
_entity.pdbx_description
1 polymer ?
#
loop_
_entity_poly.entity_id
_entity_poly.type
_entity_poly.pdbx_seq_one_letter_code
_entity_poly.pdbx_strand_id
1 'polypeptide(L)' 'YQDVAIGAPKEDDYGGAVYIYHGDATGITRKYSMKLAGRSVSPGLQMFGQSISGNVDMDGNGYADVTIG' A
#
# COMPACT_ATOMS: atom_id res chain seq x y z
N TYR A 1 -7.10 13.85 7.46
CA TYR A 1 -7.84 13.44 6.24
C TYR A 1 -7.60 11.95 6.02
N GLN A 2 -8.40 11.29 5.19
CA GLN A 2 -8.19 9.86 4.94
C GLN A 2 -7.12 9.69 3.86
N ASP A 3 -6.19 8.77 4.13
CA ASP A 3 -5.16 8.35 3.19
C ASP A 3 -5.68 7.17 2.36
N VAL A 4 -5.04 6.92 1.21
CA VAL A 4 -5.40 5.80 0.34
C VAL A 4 -4.18 4.97 -0.02
N ALA A 5 -4.38 3.65 -0.08
CA ALA A 5 -3.44 2.70 -0.63
C ALA A 5 -3.93 2.22 -2.01
N ILE A 6 -3.05 2.23 -3.01
CA ILE A 6 -3.36 1.82 -4.38
C ILE A 6 -2.39 0.72 -4.81
N GLY A 7 -2.92 -0.42 -5.24
CA GLY A 7 -2.13 -1.56 -5.73
C GLY A 7 -1.82 -1.49 -7.23
N ALA A 8 -0.62 -1.93 -7.59
CA ALA A 8 -0.13 -2.09 -8.96
C ALA A 8 0.44 -3.51 -9.15
N PRO A 9 -0.41 -4.56 -9.09
CA PRO A 9 0.03 -5.95 -9.00
C PRO A 9 0.86 -6.45 -10.19
N LYS A 10 0.75 -5.81 -11.36
CA LYS A 10 1.49 -6.18 -12.58
C LYS A 10 2.80 -5.42 -12.77
N GLU A 11 3.13 -4.49 -11.87
CA GLU A 11 4.37 -3.73 -11.95
C GLU A 11 5.60 -4.62 -11.75
N ASP A 12 6.74 -4.24 -12.35
CA ASP A 12 8.02 -4.95 -12.23
C ASP A 12 7.92 -6.44 -12.56
N ASP A 13 7.41 -6.74 -13.77
CA ASP A 13 7.17 -8.11 -14.25
C ASP A 13 6.40 -8.97 -13.23
N TYR A 14 5.21 -8.49 -12.88
CA TYR A 14 4.32 -9.09 -11.88
C TYR A 14 4.88 -9.13 -10.45
N GLY A 15 6.01 -8.49 -10.16
CA GLY A 15 6.52 -8.36 -8.78
C GLY A 15 5.59 -7.55 -7.87
N GLY A 16 4.82 -6.64 -8.45
CA GLY A 16 3.78 -5.87 -7.78
C GLY A 16 4.29 -4.75 -6.88
N ALA A 17 3.42 -3.78 -6.61
CA ALA A 17 3.70 -2.67 -5.71
C ALA A 17 2.41 -2.13 -5.08
N VAL A 18 2.55 -1.46 -3.93
CA VAL A 18 1.50 -0.66 -3.30
C VAL A 18 2.01 0.75 -3.05
N TYR A 19 1.18 1.74 -3.36
CA TYR A 19 1.47 3.16 -3.20
C TYR A 19 0.56 3.76 -2.13
N ILE A 20 1.13 4.53 -1.23
CA ILE A 20 0.39 5.29 -0.22
C ILE A 20 0.32 6.75 -0.66
N TYR A 21 -0.89 7.31 -0.64
CA TYR A 21 -1.15 8.72 -0.91
C TYR A 21 -1.85 9.35 0.28
N HIS A 22 -1.30 10.45 0.78
CA HIS A 22 -1.92 11.18 1.88
C HIS A 22 -3.09 12.04 1.41
N GLY A 23 -4.13 12.08 2.23
CA GLY A 23 -5.21 13.05 2.10
C GLY A 23 -4.83 14.41 2.71
N ASP A 24 -5.34 15.48 2.12
CA ASP A 24 -5.25 16.83 2.63
C ASP A 24 -6.59 17.58 2.52
N ALA A 25 -6.60 18.87 2.88
CA ALA A 25 -7.80 19.72 2.85
C ALA A 25 -8.42 19.90 1.46
N THR A 26 -7.66 19.65 0.41
CA THR A 26 -8.03 19.84 -0.99
C THR A 26 -8.28 18.54 -1.75
N GLY A 27 -8.05 17.38 -1.12
CA GLY A 27 -8.28 16.06 -1.69
C GLY A 27 -7.12 15.11 -1.40
N ILE A 28 -6.61 14.45 -2.44
CA ILE A 28 -5.47 13.53 -2.32
C ILE A 28 -4.22 14.18 -2.93
N THR A 29 -3.11 14.15 -2.20
CA THR A 29 -1.82 14.60 -2.70
C THR A 29 -1.42 13.76 -3.91
N ARG A 30 -1.13 14.39 -5.06
CA ARG A 30 -0.85 13.65 -6.32
C ARG A 30 0.44 12.83 -6.29
N LYS A 31 1.38 13.16 -5.41
CA LYS A 31 2.63 12.43 -5.24
C LYS A 31 2.44 11.43 -4.11
N TYR A 32 2.76 10.16 -4.37
CA TYR A 32 2.76 9.14 -3.32
C TYR A 32 3.78 9.53 -2.24
N SER A 33 3.44 9.27 -0.98
CA SER A 33 4.35 9.43 0.16
C SER A 33 5.23 8.21 0.36
N MET A 34 4.74 7.03 -0.01
CA MET A 34 5.44 5.77 0.13
C MET A 34 5.13 4.82 -1.03
N LYS A 35 6.12 4.01 -1.41
CA LYS A 35 5.98 2.87 -2.31
C LYS A 35 6.53 1.63 -1.63
N LEU A 36 5.73 0.58 -1.58
CA LEU A 36 6.11 -0.76 -1.12
C LEU A 36 6.22 -1.66 -2.34
N ALA A 37 7.44 -2.08 -2.71
CA ALA A 37 7.65 -3.01 -3.81
C ALA A 37 7.60 -4.46 -3.30
N GLY A 38 6.85 -5.34 -3.97
CA GLY A 38 6.70 -6.74 -3.54
C GLY A 38 8.06 -7.46 -3.43
N ARG A 39 8.96 -7.20 -4.39
CA ARG A 39 10.33 -7.76 -4.37
C ARG A 39 11.20 -7.29 -3.21
N SER A 40 10.92 -6.13 -2.61
CA SER A 40 11.59 -5.67 -1.39
C SER A 40 11.10 -6.41 -0.14
N VAL A 41 9.88 -6.96 -0.18
CA VAL A 41 9.33 -7.80 0.89
C VAL A 41 9.81 -9.23 0.76
N SER A 42 9.70 -9.81 -0.44
CA SER A 42 10.24 -11.13 -0.77
C SER A 42 10.47 -11.26 -2.28
N PRO A 43 11.64 -11.75 -2.73
CA PRO A 43 11.95 -11.86 -4.16
C PRO A 43 10.99 -12.73 -4.98
N GLY A 44 10.29 -13.66 -4.33
CA GLY A 44 9.36 -14.59 -4.98
C GLY A 44 7.91 -14.15 -5.01
N LEU A 45 7.55 -13.00 -4.43
CA LEU A 45 6.19 -12.49 -4.47
C LEU A 45 5.79 -12.12 -5.89
N GLN A 46 4.55 -12.46 -6.24
CA GLN A 46 3.91 -12.06 -7.48
C GLN A 46 2.54 -11.47 -7.17
N MET A 47 2.10 -10.55 -8.03
CA MET A 47 0.80 -9.88 -7.91
C MET A 47 0.63 -9.09 -6.61
N PHE A 48 1.73 -8.68 -5.96
CA PHE A 48 1.69 -7.92 -4.71
C PHE A 48 0.90 -6.62 -4.89
N GLY A 49 -0.10 -6.40 -4.05
CA GLY A 49 -1.05 -5.30 -4.17
C GLY A 49 -2.33 -5.66 -4.92
N GLN A 50 -2.62 -6.94 -5.17
CA GLN A 50 -3.85 -7.37 -5.85
C GLN A 50 -5.09 -7.18 -4.97
N SER A 51 -4.93 -7.31 -3.65
CA SER A 51 -5.93 -6.96 -2.65
C SER A 51 -5.29 -6.20 -1.50
N ILE A 52 -6.03 -5.27 -0.93
CA ILE A 52 -5.57 -4.43 0.18
C ILE A 52 -6.73 -4.30 1.17
N SER A 53 -6.44 -4.48 2.45
CA SER A 53 -7.37 -4.21 3.55
C SER A 53 -6.67 -3.45 4.66
N GLY A 54 -7.39 -2.62 5.41
CA GLY A 54 -6.82 -1.84 6.52
C GLY A 54 -7.88 -1.38 7.50
N ASN A 55 -7.60 -0.30 8.25
CA ASN A 55 -8.46 0.27 9.30
C ASN A 55 -8.63 -0.63 10.54
N VAL A 56 -7.66 -1.51 10.81
CA VAL A 56 -7.61 -2.32 12.03
C VAL A 56 -6.23 -2.15 12.65
N ASP A 57 -6.17 -1.82 13.93
CA ASP A 57 -4.95 -1.87 14.72
C ASP A 57 -4.76 -3.32 15.20
N MET A 58 -3.85 -4.05 14.56
CA MET A 58 -3.61 -5.48 14.79
C MET A 58 -2.56 -5.70 15.88
N ASP A 59 -1.59 -4.80 16.01
CA ASP A 59 -0.49 -4.93 16.99
C ASP A 59 -0.75 -4.16 18.31
N GLY A 60 -1.78 -3.33 18.37
CA GLY A 60 -2.20 -2.57 19.55
C GLY A 60 -1.38 -1.31 19.81
N ASN A 61 -0.69 -0.78 18.78
CA ASN A 61 0.17 0.39 18.92
C ASN A 61 -0.57 1.74 18.73
N GLY A 62 -1.88 1.71 18.42
CA GLY A 62 -2.71 2.89 18.21
C GLY A 62 -2.71 3.44 16.78
N TYR A 63 -2.06 2.76 15.83
CA TYR A 63 -2.07 3.08 14.40
C TYR A 63 -2.81 1.99 13.61
N ALA A 64 -3.48 2.37 12.53
CA ALA A 64 -4.15 1.41 11.66
C ALA A 64 -3.13 0.64 10.82
N ASP A 65 -3.19 -0.69 10.89
CA ASP A 65 -2.40 -1.59 10.06
C ASP A 65 -3.07 -1.87 8.71
N VAL A 66 -2.27 -2.40 7.79
CA VAL A 66 -2.67 -2.75 6.43
C VAL A 66 -2.19 -4.16 6.09
N THR A 67 -3.07 -4.96 5.48
CA THR A 67 -2.73 -6.26 4.89
C THR A 67 -2.77 -6.16 3.36
N ILE A 68 -1.79 -6.80 2.71
CA ILE A 68 -1.61 -6.76 1.25
C ILE A 68 -1.51 -8.19 0.74
N GLY A 69 -2.31 -8.51 -0.27
CA GLY A 69 -2.27 -9.77 -1.03
C GLY A 69 -1.44 -9.66 -2.28
#